data_AF-A0A817C7G4-F1
#
_entry.id   AF-A0A817C7G4-F1
#
_cell.length_a   1.000
_cell.length_b   1.000
_cell.length_c   1.000
_cell.angle_alpha   90.00
_cell.angle_beta   90.00
_cell.angle_gamma   90.00
#
_symmetry.space_group_name_H-M   'P 1'
#
loop_
_entity.id
_entity.type
_entity.pdbx_description
1 polymer ?
#
loop_
_entity_poly.entity_id
_entity_poly.type
_entity_poly.pdbx_seq_one_letter_code
_entity_poly.pdbx_strand_id
1 'polypeptide(L)'
;MLFLYVLILNIISLVNSFLLQYETSCNSSQFMDLENLIGSFHRYAPDNGQLIVRDMGLTTGQQKLLKLYQNIEIVSSTYQRKENIPIINVKNEFFFVNNTLFNHYNHGKYNYIDSIRKQFYLAIVIPFIQNQFNNLIHQLNFKQIYSPCRNQLNSIDLILYHNEKIFSLLDNQTHQINYQNNCFKNIRIFAADLSKAENQYPIGSAVMWKKLFIDEQFSNISLRYYGYTHFFLMEPDTRPIRSYWVDAIVEQIINGRDRESYIATQWWMIGSIYRGFESIGQRFLHINGNALYHLSSSFIQFLECVRYEYRFNSKKSVGYDLDLFLYLLKNINKGKTFWHKFQFSDFIQNCWHSGCNETNEEFLYDNPNTYLIHGNKIQQKSSKSLFKNFDMIIILIICVLFLLVIVKPYKYVYWKSFHKRNFLLRIIF
;
A
#
# COMPACT_ATOMS: atom_id res chain seq x y z
N MET A 1 35.18 -32.05 -35.08
CA MET A 1 35.63 -30.86 -34.33
C MET A 1 34.49 -29.99 -33.83
N LEU A 2 33.52 -29.59 -34.65
CA LEU A 2 32.39 -28.73 -34.23
C LEU A 2 31.56 -29.34 -33.08
N PHE A 3 31.29 -30.65 -33.11
CA PHE A 3 30.57 -31.35 -32.04
C PHE A 3 31.34 -31.36 -30.71
N LEU A 4 32.67 -31.56 -30.75
CA LEU A 4 33.51 -31.52 -29.55
C LEU A 4 33.61 -30.09 -29.00
N TYR A 5 33.63 -29.08 -29.86
CA TYR A 5 33.65 -27.66 -29.45
C TYR A 5 32.31 -27.24 -28.83
N VAL A 6 31.17 -27.68 -29.40
CA VAL A 6 29.84 -27.45 -28.82
C VAL A 6 29.65 -28.25 -27.52
N LEU A 7 30.19 -29.47 -27.43
CA LEU A 7 30.16 -30.27 -26.21
C LEU A 7 31.04 -29.64 -25.12
N ILE A 8 32.24 -29.17 -25.46
CA ILE A 8 33.13 -28.46 -24.53
C ILE A 8 32.52 -27.12 -24.10
N LEU A 9 31.89 -26.36 -25.00
CA LEU A 9 31.17 -25.13 -24.64
C LEU A 9 29.95 -25.40 -23.75
N ASN A 10 29.19 -26.47 -24.01
CA ASN A 10 28.10 -26.89 -23.13
C ASN A 10 28.61 -27.41 -21.79
N ILE A 11 29.72 -28.16 -21.75
CA ILE A 11 30.34 -28.61 -20.50
C ILE A 11 30.89 -27.42 -19.71
N ILE A 12 31.53 -26.45 -20.37
CA ILE A 12 32.02 -25.21 -19.73
C ILE A 12 30.83 -24.35 -19.24
N SER A 13 29.70 -24.31 -19.95
CA SER A 13 28.50 -23.60 -19.48
C SER A 13 27.75 -24.37 -18.38
N LEU A 14 27.86 -25.70 -18.32
CA LEU A 14 27.29 -26.54 -17.26
C LEU A 14 28.13 -26.56 -15.97
N VAL A 15 29.43 -26.23 -16.04
CA VAL A 15 30.36 -26.39 -14.90
C VAL A 15 30.43 -25.17 -13.97
N ASN A 16 29.90 -24.01 -14.37
CA ASN A 16 29.97 -22.81 -13.52
C ASN A 16 28.70 -22.57 -12.70
N SER A 17 28.01 -23.62 -12.23
CA SER A 17 27.00 -23.44 -11.18
C SER A 17 27.71 -23.18 -9.85
N PHE A 18 27.79 -21.92 -9.45
CA PHE A 18 28.39 -21.55 -8.18
C PHE A 18 27.33 -21.60 -7.08
N LEU A 19 27.61 -22.39 -6.05
CA LEU A 19 26.72 -22.58 -4.91
C LEU A 19 27.34 -21.87 -3.70
N LEU A 20 26.55 -21.10 -2.96
CA LEU A 20 26.99 -20.34 -1.79
C LEU A 20 26.13 -20.68 -0.58
N GLN A 21 26.71 -20.76 0.62
CA GLN A 21 25.97 -21.09 1.85
C GLN A 21 26.17 -20.05 2.95
N TYR A 22 25.12 -19.82 3.76
CA TYR A 22 25.11 -18.80 4.80
C TYR A 22 24.47 -19.25 6.15
N GLU A 23 24.87 -18.60 7.25
CA GLU A 23 24.40 -18.80 8.64
C GLU A 23 23.95 -17.46 9.29
N THR A 24 22.65 -17.30 9.59
CA THR A 24 22.08 -16.15 10.36
C THR A 24 21.95 -16.46 11.86
N SER A 25 21.83 -15.42 12.69
CA SER A 25 21.26 -15.50 14.06
C SER A 25 19.93 -14.72 14.19
N CYS A 26 19.27 -14.42 13.06
CA CYS A 26 17.91 -13.89 12.85
C CYS A 26 17.43 -12.69 13.68
N ASN A 27 18.23 -11.63 13.79
CA ASN A 27 17.65 -10.30 14.09
C ASN A 27 17.41 -9.50 12.80
N SER A 28 16.57 -8.47 12.85
CA SER A 28 16.24 -7.63 11.68
C SER A 28 17.46 -7.04 10.96
N SER A 29 18.52 -6.72 11.70
CA SER A 29 19.76 -6.21 11.13
C SER A 29 20.44 -7.25 10.22
N GLN A 30 20.54 -8.49 10.69
CA GLN A 30 21.09 -9.59 9.89
C GLN A 30 20.22 -9.95 8.69
N PHE A 31 18.89 -9.84 8.81
CA PHE A 31 18.02 -10.07 7.67
C PHE A 31 18.19 -8.99 6.59
N MET A 32 18.36 -7.73 6.99
CA MET A 32 18.74 -6.67 6.05
C MET A 32 20.10 -6.93 5.40
N ASP A 33 21.10 -7.38 6.18
CA ASP A 33 22.41 -7.75 5.66
C ASP A 33 22.32 -8.90 4.64
N LEU A 34 21.49 -9.92 4.91
CA LEU A 34 21.21 -11.01 3.97
C LEU A 34 20.59 -10.51 2.67
N GLU A 35 19.63 -9.59 2.73
CA GLU A 35 19.06 -9.05 1.50
C GLU A 35 20.06 -8.23 0.70
N ASN A 36 20.97 -7.49 1.36
CA ASN A 36 22.06 -6.80 0.68
C ASN A 36 22.97 -7.79 -0.05
N LEU A 37 23.23 -8.91 0.60
CA LEU A 37 24.00 -10.01 0.03
C LEU A 37 23.35 -10.51 -1.25
N ILE A 38 22.05 -10.75 -1.20
CA ILE A 38 21.24 -11.21 -2.34
C ILE A 38 21.27 -10.19 -3.47
N GLY A 39 21.08 -8.90 -3.17
CA GLY A 39 21.17 -7.84 -4.17
C GLY A 39 22.55 -7.77 -4.84
N SER A 40 23.63 -7.96 -4.06
CA SER A 40 24.99 -8.02 -4.58
C SER A 40 25.21 -9.27 -5.44
N PHE A 41 24.73 -10.41 -4.97
CA PHE A 41 24.78 -11.68 -5.68
C PHE A 41 24.12 -11.56 -7.05
N HIS A 42 22.89 -11.06 -7.14
CA HIS A 42 22.23 -10.87 -8.43
C HIS A 42 22.90 -9.88 -9.37
N ARG A 43 23.62 -8.91 -8.81
CA ARG A 43 24.32 -7.91 -9.63
C ARG A 43 25.58 -8.46 -10.26
N TYR A 44 26.31 -9.30 -9.52
CA TYR A 44 27.68 -9.67 -9.89
C TYR A 44 27.87 -11.15 -10.18
N ALA A 45 26.99 -12.02 -9.69
CA ALA A 45 27.09 -13.46 -9.93
C ALA A 45 26.63 -13.80 -11.37
N PRO A 46 27.15 -14.91 -11.92
CA PRO A 46 26.62 -15.47 -13.16
C PRO A 46 25.12 -15.76 -13.09
N ASP A 47 24.43 -15.72 -14.23
CA ASP A 47 22.97 -15.94 -14.33
C ASP A 47 22.49 -17.28 -13.74
N ASN A 48 23.35 -18.30 -13.77
CA ASN A 48 23.11 -19.64 -13.25
C ASN A 48 23.59 -19.83 -11.80
N GLY A 49 24.13 -18.79 -11.15
CA GLY A 49 24.54 -18.86 -9.77
C GLY A 49 23.34 -19.11 -8.87
N GLN A 50 23.50 -19.95 -7.84
CA GLN A 50 22.48 -20.23 -6.84
C GLN A 50 22.98 -19.92 -5.42
N LEU A 51 22.17 -19.22 -4.63
CA LEU A 51 22.46 -18.95 -3.22
C LEU A 51 21.61 -19.85 -2.33
N ILE A 52 22.27 -20.63 -1.48
CA ILE A 52 21.65 -21.44 -0.45
C ILE A 52 21.65 -20.69 0.89
N VAL A 53 20.48 -20.49 1.46
CA VAL A 53 20.28 -19.87 2.77
C VAL A 53 19.79 -20.92 3.76
N ARG A 54 20.50 -21.12 4.87
CA ARG A 54 20.02 -21.95 5.96
C ARG A 54 18.95 -21.22 6.77
N ASP A 55 17.87 -21.92 7.09
CA ASP A 55 16.80 -21.44 7.94
C ASP A 55 17.18 -21.45 9.43
N MET A 56 18.13 -20.58 9.81
CA MET A 56 18.66 -20.47 11.17
C MET A 56 17.78 -19.54 12.03
N GLY A 57 16.48 -19.87 12.12
CA GLY A 57 15.50 -19.08 12.87
C GLY A 57 14.85 -17.96 12.06
N LEU A 58 14.81 -18.08 10.72
CA LEU A 58 14.08 -17.11 9.91
C LEU A 58 12.59 -17.26 10.23
N THR A 59 11.89 -16.15 10.33
CA THR A 59 10.44 -16.19 10.52
C THR A 59 9.78 -16.72 9.25
N THR A 60 8.57 -17.27 9.36
CA THR A 60 7.81 -17.71 8.16
C THR A 60 7.64 -16.59 7.14
N GLY A 61 7.50 -15.33 7.57
CA GLY A 61 7.44 -14.18 6.67
C GLY A 61 8.78 -13.84 6.03
N GLN A 62 9.89 -13.92 6.76
CA GLN A 62 11.22 -13.74 6.18
C GLN A 62 11.54 -14.82 5.14
N GLN A 63 11.19 -16.08 5.41
CA GLN A 63 11.31 -17.15 4.43
C GLN A 63 10.45 -16.89 3.18
N LYS A 64 9.22 -16.37 3.35
CA LYS A 64 8.38 -15.95 2.22
C LYS A 64 9.05 -14.85 1.41
N LEU A 65 9.64 -13.84 2.04
CA LEU A 65 10.36 -12.77 1.35
C LEU A 65 11.57 -13.30 0.58
N LEU A 66 12.34 -14.22 1.17
CA LEU A 66 13.50 -14.83 0.50
C LEU A 66 13.10 -15.62 -0.75
N LYS A 67 11.96 -16.32 -0.71
CA LYS A 67 11.40 -17.05 -1.86
C LYS A 67 10.96 -16.13 -3.01
N LEU A 68 10.88 -14.81 -2.81
CA LEU A 68 10.56 -13.86 -3.86
C LEU A 68 11.76 -13.51 -4.75
N TYR A 69 12.98 -13.77 -4.28
CA TYR A 69 14.19 -13.56 -5.04
C TYR A 69 14.46 -14.75 -5.96
N GLN A 70 15.06 -14.47 -7.11
CA GLN A 70 15.47 -15.52 -8.03
C GLN A 70 16.68 -16.28 -7.47
N ASN A 71 16.88 -17.53 -7.86
CA ASN A 71 18.09 -18.29 -7.53
C ASN A 71 18.42 -18.40 -6.03
N ILE A 72 17.42 -18.25 -5.15
CA ILE A 72 17.56 -18.47 -3.71
C ILE A 72 16.91 -19.81 -3.34
N GLU A 73 17.67 -20.68 -2.68
CA GLU A 73 17.17 -21.91 -2.07
C GLU A 73 17.28 -21.81 -0.56
N ILE A 74 16.17 -22.08 0.15
CA ILE A 74 16.16 -22.13 1.61
C ILE A 74 16.26 -23.58 2.03
N VAL A 75 17.28 -23.91 2.82
CA VAL A 75 17.50 -25.27 3.35
C VAL A 75 17.34 -25.29 4.87
N SER A 76 17.05 -26.47 5.41
CA SER A 76 16.94 -26.66 6.86
C SER A 76 18.24 -26.28 7.59
N SER A 77 18.13 -25.82 8.84
CA SER A 77 19.27 -25.58 9.72
C SER A 77 20.13 -26.83 9.94
N THR A 78 19.56 -28.03 9.80
CA THR A 78 20.27 -29.32 9.92
C THR A 78 20.93 -29.77 8.62
N TYR A 79 20.80 -29.01 7.53
CA TYR A 79 21.38 -29.35 6.23
C TYR A 79 22.90 -29.52 6.33
N GLN A 80 23.37 -30.74 6.07
CA GLN A 80 24.80 -31.07 6.06
C GLN A 80 25.47 -30.42 4.85
N ARG A 81 26.44 -29.56 5.13
CA ARG A 81 27.19 -28.81 4.13
C ARG A 81 27.99 -29.77 3.26
N LYS A 82 27.92 -29.61 1.93
CA LYS A 82 28.92 -30.21 1.05
C LYS A 82 30.24 -29.45 1.25
N GLU A 83 31.33 -30.16 1.49
CA GLU A 83 32.63 -29.60 1.93
C GLU A 83 33.15 -28.46 1.03
N ASN A 84 32.76 -28.45 -0.24
CA ASN A 84 33.26 -27.50 -1.25
C ASN A 84 32.45 -26.20 -1.40
N ILE A 85 31.39 -25.98 -0.60
CA ILE A 85 30.57 -24.77 -0.72
C ILE A 85 31.14 -23.67 0.18
N PRO A 86 31.58 -22.51 -0.33
CA PRO A 86 32.13 -21.45 0.53
C PRO A 86 31.08 -20.85 1.46
N ILE A 87 31.49 -20.56 2.70
CA ILE A 87 30.68 -19.81 3.67
C ILE A 87 30.95 -18.33 3.50
N ILE A 88 29.87 -17.56 3.47
CA ILE A 88 29.89 -16.11 3.30
C ILE A 88 29.39 -15.43 4.56
N ASN A 89 30.04 -14.35 4.98
CA ASN A 89 29.49 -13.44 5.97
C ASN A 89 28.54 -12.44 5.29
N VAL A 90 27.29 -12.32 5.74
CA VAL A 90 26.31 -11.34 5.17
C VAL A 90 26.72 -9.88 5.25
N LYS A 91 27.71 -9.56 6.10
CA LYS A 91 28.26 -8.20 6.15
C LYS A 91 29.12 -7.85 4.94
N ASN A 92 29.50 -8.85 4.15
CA ASN A 92 30.34 -8.66 2.97
C ASN A 92 29.49 -8.46 1.71
N GLU A 93 30.06 -7.79 0.71
CA GLU A 93 29.59 -7.84 -0.67
C GLU A 93 30.56 -8.67 -1.51
N PHE A 94 30.06 -9.14 -2.66
CA PHE A 94 30.81 -9.98 -3.57
C PHE A 94 30.87 -9.34 -4.94
N PHE A 95 32.01 -9.47 -5.58
CA PHE A 95 32.14 -9.16 -6.99
C PHE A 95 33.06 -10.18 -7.65
N PHE A 96 32.88 -10.37 -8.96
CA PHE A 96 33.74 -11.24 -9.76
C PHE A 96 34.71 -10.38 -10.56
N VAL A 97 36.01 -10.69 -10.45
CA VAL A 97 37.02 -10.20 -11.39
C VAL A 97 37.69 -11.42 -12.00
N ASN A 98 37.61 -11.56 -13.32
CA ASN A 98 38.18 -12.70 -14.06
C ASN A 98 37.74 -14.06 -13.48
N ASN A 99 36.45 -14.25 -13.24
CA ASN A 99 35.85 -15.44 -12.62
C ASN A 99 36.35 -15.79 -11.22
N THR A 100 37.17 -14.94 -10.60
CA THR A 100 37.56 -15.09 -9.20
C THR A 100 36.57 -14.33 -8.33
N LEU A 101 36.02 -15.01 -7.34
CA LEU A 101 35.15 -14.40 -6.35
C LEU A 101 35.99 -13.59 -5.36
N PHE A 102 35.73 -12.30 -5.26
CA PHE A 102 36.27 -11.45 -4.21
C PHE A 102 35.18 -11.13 -3.20
N ASN A 103 35.58 -11.03 -1.94
CA ASN A 103 34.71 -10.59 -0.86
C ASN A 103 35.33 -9.40 -0.14
N HIS A 104 34.53 -8.40 0.16
CA HIS A 104 34.96 -7.30 1.02
C HIS A 104 33.81 -6.84 1.87
N TYR A 105 34.12 -6.08 2.91
CA TYR A 105 33.10 -5.47 3.73
C TYR A 105 32.25 -4.53 2.88
N ASN A 106 30.93 -4.65 2.96
CA ASN A 106 30.03 -3.83 2.15
C ASN A 106 29.98 -2.40 2.71
N HIS A 107 30.77 -1.50 2.14
CA HIS A 107 30.83 -0.08 2.51
C HIS A 107 29.78 0.76 1.75
N GLY A 108 29.24 0.26 0.63
CA GLY A 108 28.40 0.96 -0.36
C GLY A 108 26.98 0.39 -0.47
N LYS A 109 26.42 0.14 0.69
CA LYS A 109 25.28 -0.72 0.95
C LYS A 109 23.99 -0.14 0.29
N TYR A 110 23.15 -1.01 -0.29
CA TYR A 110 21.69 -0.81 -0.54
C TYR A 110 21.10 -0.30 -1.88
N ASN A 111 21.77 -0.36 -3.03
CA ASN A 111 21.15 0.12 -4.30
C ASN A 111 20.45 -0.93 -5.18
N TYR A 112 20.56 -2.25 -4.90
CA TYR A 112 20.24 -3.30 -5.90
C TYR A 112 19.26 -4.37 -5.46
N ILE A 113 18.70 -4.30 -4.26
CA ILE A 113 18.00 -5.43 -3.65
C ILE A 113 16.58 -5.56 -4.19
N ASP A 114 15.89 -4.43 -4.32
CA ASP A 114 14.46 -4.47 -4.57
C ASP A 114 14.15 -4.89 -6.01
N SER A 115 15.10 -4.76 -6.95
CA SER A 115 14.87 -4.95 -8.39
C SER A 115 14.67 -6.39 -8.81
N ILE A 116 14.86 -7.35 -7.91
CA ILE A 116 14.88 -8.78 -8.24
C ILE A 116 13.63 -9.52 -7.72
N ARG A 117 12.86 -8.93 -6.81
CA ARG A 117 11.64 -9.58 -6.28
C ARG A 117 10.60 -9.70 -7.40
N LYS A 118 10.04 -10.90 -7.61
CA LYS A 118 9.05 -11.15 -8.68
C LYS A 118 7.60 -10.85 -8.32
N GLN A 119 7.31 -10.69 -7.03
CA GLN A 119 5.93 -10.55 -6.53
C GLN A 119 5.88 -9.53 -5.41
N PHE A 120 4.70 -8.94 -5.22
CA PHE A 120 4.40 -8.11 -4.07
C PHE A 120 3.38 -8.79 -3.15
N TYR A 121 3.52 -8.54 -1.86
CA TYR A 121 2.51 -8.75 -0.83
C TYR A 121 2.22 -7.41 -0.17
N LEU A 122 0.93 -7.04 -0.11
CA LEU A 122 0.45 -5.77 0.39
C LEU A 122 -0.36 -5.97 1.68
N ALA A 123 -0.07 -5.15 2.69
CA ALA A 123 -0.96 -4.98 3.84
C ALA A 123 -1.71 -3.66 3.73
N ILE A 124 -3.04 -3.66 3.83
CA ILE A 124 -3.80 -2.46 4.13
C ILE A 124 -3.87 -2.35 5.65
N VAL A 125 -3.24 -1.35 6.24
CA VAL A 125 -3.13 -1.19 7.70
C VAL A 125 -4.00 -0.03 8.14
N ILE A 126 -4.98 -0.30 8.99
CA ILE A 126 -5.83 0.73 9.59
C ILE A 126 -5.42 0.89 11.06
N PRO A 127 -4.60 1.90 11.40
CA PRO A 127 -4.24 2.18 12.78
C PRO A 127 -5.38 2.91 13.49
N PHE A 128 -5.73 2.54 14.72
CA PHE A 128 -6.75 3.26 15.49
C PHE A 128 -6.52 3.22 16.99
N ILE A 129 -7.10 4.19 17.69
CA ILE A 129 -7.27 4.17 19.15
C ILE A 129 -8.73 3.89 19.52
N GLN A 130 -9.00 3.60 20.80
CA GLN A 130 -10.36 3.33 21.30
C GLN A 130 -11.39 4.36 20.83
N ASN A 131 -11.07 5.66 20.92
CA ASN A 131 -11.98 6.75 20.53
C ASN A 131 -12.26 6.81 19.02
N GLN A 132 -11.46 6.15 18.19
CA GLN A 132 -11.62 6.07 16.73
C GLN A 132 -12.29 4.77 16.29
N PHE A 133 -12.65 3.86 17.20
CA PHE A 133 -13.26 2.58 16.85
C PHE A 133 -14.53 2.73 15.99
N ASN A 134 -15.39 3.69 16.32
CA ASN A 134 -16.59 3.97 15.52
C ASN A 134 -16.25 4.48 14.11
N ASN A 135 -15.18 5.26 13.96
CA ASN A 135 -14.71 5.72 12.65
C ASN A 135 -14.20 4.53 11.82
N LEU A 136 -13.49 3.59 12.45
CA LEU A 136 -13.10 2.33 11.80
C LEU A 136 -14.33 1.56 11.30
N ILE A 137 -15.36 1.35 12.12
CA ILE A 137 -16.57 0.63 11.71
C ILE A 137 -17.26 1.35 10.54
N HIS A 138 -17.39 2.67 10.63
CA HIS A 138 -17.96 3.49 9.56
C HIS A 138 -17.14 3.38 8.27
N GLN A 139 -15.81 3.44 8.37
CA GLN A 139 -14.88 3.30 7.27
C GLN A 139 -15.02 1.94 6.57
N LEU A 140 -15.08 0.85 7.35
CA LEU A 140 -15.26 -0.51 6.81
C LEU A 140 -16.62 -0.65 6.10
N ASN A 141 -17.67 0.00 6.61
CA ASN A 141 -19.00 -0.06 6.01
C ASN A 141 -19.09 0.64 4.64
N PHE A 142 -18.12 1.47 4.26
CA PHE A 142 -18.08 2.03 2.91
C PHE A 142 -17.99 0.98 1.80
N LYS A 143 -17.61 -0.27 2.11
CA LYS A 143 -17.65 -1.37 1.12
C LYS A 143 -19.03 -1.55 0.46
N GLN A 144 -20.11 -1.14 1.14
CA GLN A 144 -21.48 -1.23 0.63
C GLN A 144 -21.73 -0.21 -0.51
N ILE A 145 -20.97 0.88 -0.53
CA ILE A 145 -21.10 1.96 -1.52
C ILE A 145 -19.96 1.85 -2.55
N TYR A 146 -18.74 1.61 -2.08
CA TYR A 146 -17.53 1.55 -2.86
C TYR A 146 -16.84 0.20 -2.64
N SER A 147 -17.04 -0.73 -3.58
CA SER A 147 -16.38 -2.04 -3.52
C SER A 147 -14.86 -1.83 -3.46
N PRO A 148 -14.10 -2.44 -2.53
CA PRO A 148 -12.66 -2.20 -2.45
C PRO A 148 -11.87 -2.66 -3.67
N CYS A 149 -12.29 -3.74 -4.30
CA CYS A 149 -11.61 -4.33 -5.46
C CYS A 149 -12.62 -4.91 -6.47
N ARG A 150 -12.14 -5.22 -7.68
CA ARG A 150 -12.92 -5.89 -8.73
C ARG A 150 -13.02 -7.40 -8.50
N ASN A 151 -11.88 -8.02 -8.17
CA ASN A 151 -11.72 -9.46 -8.03
C ASN A 151 -10.97 -9.77 -6.73
N GLN A 152 -11.06 -11.01 -6.25
CA GLN A 152 -10.26 -11.45 -5.10
C GLN A 152 -8.75 -11.29 -5.35
N LEU A 153 -8.04 -10.67 -4.40
CA LEU A 153 -6.61 -10.39 -4.48
C LEU A 153 -5.86 -11.25 -3.46
N ASN A 154 -5.22 -12.32 -3.92
CA ASN A 154 -4.54 -13.31 -3.07
C ASN A 154 -3.25 -12.81 -2.40
N SER A 155 -2.79 -11.61 -2.74
CA SER A 155 -1.57 -11.00 -2.22
C SER A 155 -1.83 -9.86 -1.23
N ILE A 156 -3.09 -9.65 -0.82
CA ILE A 156 -3.48 -8.50 0.00
C ILE A 156 -4.18 -8.95 1.27
N ASP A 157 -3.68 -8.48 2.41
CA ASP A 157 -4.32 -8.67 3.71
C ASP A 157 -4.80 -7.31 4.26
N LEU A 158 -5.88 -7.32 5.04
CA LEU A 158 -6.32 -6.19 5.85
C LEU A 158 -5.82 -6.37 7.28
N ILE A 159 -5.22 -5.34 7.86
CA ILE A 159 -4.70 -5.34 9.23
C ILE A 159 -5.37 -4.23 10.01
N LEU A 160 -6.11 -4.62 11.05
CA LEU A 160 -6.67 -3.71 12.04
C LEU A 160 -5.64 -3.58 13.16
N TYR A 161 -5.07 -2.39 13.33
CA TYR A 161 -3.91 -2.18 14.20
C TYR A 161 -4.24 -1.19 15.32
N HIS A 162 -4.37 -1.66 16.55
CA HIS A 162 -4.74 -0.79 17.67
C HIS A 162 -3.59 -0.51 18.64
N ASN A 163 -3.69 0.59 19.38
CA ASN A 163 -2.67 1.05 20.32
C ASN A 163 -2.59 0.21 21.62
N GLU A 164 -3.69 -0.43 22.01
CA GLU A 164 -3.79 -1.17 23.28
C GLU A 164 -3.07 -2.54 23.26
N LYS A 165 -3.08 -3.22 24.41
CA LYS A 165 -2.54 -4.58 24.59
C LYS A 165 -3.47 -5.64 24.00
N ILE A 166 -2.93 -6.82 23.72
CA ILE A 166 -3.73 -8.02 23.43
C ILE A 166 -4.66 -8.30 24.61
N PHE A 167 -5.87 -8.79 24.34
CA PHE A 167 -6.95 -9.08 25.29
C PHE A 167 -7.55 -7.86 25.99
N SER A 168 -7.25 -6.64 25.54
CA SER A 168 -7.95 -5.46 26.02
C SER A 168 -9.41 -5.44 25.56
N LEU A 169 -10.21 -4.51 26.10
CA LEU A 169 -11.58 -4.31 25.63
C LEU A 169 -11.61 -4.01 24.13
N LEU A 170 -10.72 -3.13 23.66
CA LEU A 170 -10.60 -2.78 22.25
C LEU A 170 -10.23 -3.98 21.39
N ASP A 171 -9.29 -4.82 21.84
CA ASP A 171 -8.90 -6.04 21.14
C ASP A 171 -10.10 -6.99 20.96
N ASN A 172 -10.84 -7.23 22.05
CA ASN A 172 -12.05 -8.06 22.00
C ASN A 172 -13.13 -7.47 21.08
N GLN A 173 -13.37 -6.15 21.12
CA GLN A 173 -14.29 -5.47 20.22
C GLN A 173 -13.86 -5.59 18.75
N THR A 174 -12.56 -5.51 18.49
CA THR A 174 -11.99 -5.64 17.15
C THR A 174 -12.17 -7.06 16.60
N HIS A 175 -11.98 -8.08 17.44
CA HIS A 175 -12.23 -9.48 17.07
C HIS A 175 -13.70 -9.79 16.78
N GLN A 176 -14.64 -8.98 17.29
CA GLN A 176 -16.07 -9.10 17.01
C GLN A 176 -16.48 -8.46 15.67
N ILE A 177 -15.58 -7.77 14.98
CA ILE A 177 -15.87 -7.15 13.68
C ILE A 177 -16.09 -8.25 12.64
N ASN A 178 -17.36 -8.48 12.28
CA ASN A 178 -17.72 -9.37 11.18
C ASN A 178 -17.55 -8.66 9.83
N TYR A 179 -16.30 -8.49 9.41
CA TYR A 179 -15.99 -7.94 8.11
C TYR A 179 -15.72 -9.05 7.10
N GLN A 180 -16.68 -9.32 6.22
CA GLN A 180 -16.48 -10.22 5.08
C GLN A 180 -16.26 -9.40 3.81
N ASN A 181 -15.16 -9.67 3.11
CA ASN A 181 -14.86 -9.10 1.81
C ASN A 181 -13.88 -9.99 1.05
N ASN A 182 -14.22 -10.36 -0.18
CA ASN A 182 -13.39 -11.22 -1.03
C ASN A 182 -12.10 -10.52 -1.51
N CYS A 183 -11.96 -9.21 -1.33
CA CYS A 183 -10.78 -8.46 -1.71
C CYS A 183 -9.53 -8.80 -0.90
N PHE A 184 -9.71 -9.22 0.35
CA PHE A 184 -8.60 -9.49 1.26
C PHE A 184 -8.51 -10.99 1.48
N LYS A 185 -7.28 -11.52 1.36
CA LYS A 185 -7.02 -12.93 1.64
C LYS A 185 -7.19 -13.22 3.13
N ASN A 186 -6.66 -12.36 3.99
CA ASN A 186 -6.84 -12.45 5.44
C ASN A 186 -7.19 -11.09 6.03
N ILE A 187 -7.87 -11.13 7.17
CA ILE A 187 -8.04 -9.99 8.07
C ILE A 187 -7.28 -10.34 9.35
N ARG A 188 -6.36 -9.47 9.74
CA ARG A 188 -5.49 -9.65 10.92
C ARG A 188 -5.74 -8.52 11.91
N ILE A 189 -5.53 -8.82 13.18
CA ILE A 189 -5.63 -7.85 14.26
C ILE A 189 -4.28 -7.80 14.95
N PHE A 190 -3.67 -6.62 14.98
CA PHE A 190 -2.41 -6.36 15.65
C PHE A 190 -2.62 -5.38 16.81
N ALA A 191 -1.92 -5.64 17.90
CA ALA A 191 -1.88 -4.82 19.09
C ALA A 191 -0.49 -4.19 19.21
N ALA A 192 -0.41 -2.86 19.32
CA ALA A 192 0.85 -2.16 19.47
C ALA A 192 1.43 -2.29 20.88
N ASP A 193 0.61 -2.61 21.89
CA ASP A 193 0.98 -2.65 23.31
C ASP A 193 1.76 -1.39 23.71
N LEU A 194 1.17 -0.21 23.50
CA LEU A 194 1.78 1.04 23.93
C LEU A 194 1.68 1.18 25.44
N SER A 195 2.77 1.62 26.07
CA SER A 195 2.73 2.09 27.45
C SER A 195 1.90 3.38 27.57
N LYS A 196 1.48 3.73 28.79
CA LYS A 196 0.75 4.99 29.05
C LYS A 196 1.54 6.24 28.62
N ALA A 197 2.87 6.19 28.69
CA ALA A 197 3.73 7.30 28.28
C ALA A 197 3.82 7.42 26.75
N GLU A 198 3.86 6.30 26.04
CA GLU A 198 3.85 6.27 24.57
C GLU A 198 2.48 6.61 24.01
N ASN A 199 1.39 6.22 24.69
CA ASN A 199 0.01 6.39 24.24
C ASN A 199 -0.51 7.84 24.40
N GLN A 200 0.25 8.80 23.89
CA GLN A 200 -0.06 10.22 23.87
C GLN A 200 0.18 10.76 22.47
N TYR A 201 -0.71 11.63 21.97
CA TYR A 201 -0.48 12.26 20.67
C TYR A 201 0.58 13.37 20.77
N PRO A 202 1.54 13.48 19.83
CA PRO A 202 1.70 12.66 18.61
C PRO A 202 2.57 11.41 18.79
N ILE A 203 3.17 11.19 19.96
CA ILE A 203 4.14 10.12 20.25
C ILE A 203 3.59 8.74 19.87
N GLY A 204 2.37 8.39 20.28
CA GLY A 204 1.80 7.07 20.10
C GLY A 204 1.65 6.69 18.63
N SER A 205 1.23 7.65 17.80
CA SER A 205 1.14 7.45 16.34
C SER A 205 2.51 7.14 15.73
N ALA A 206 3.55 7.87 16.14
CA ALA A 206 4.91 7.67 15.65
C ALA A 206 5.51 6.34 16.13
N VAL A 207 5.24 5.93 17.38
CA VAL A 207 5.69 4.63 17.91
C VAL A 207 4.98 3.48 17.19
N MET A 208 3.65 3.56 17.03
CA MET A 208 2.88 2.56 16.27
C MET A 208 3.41 2.42 14.85
N TRP A 209 3.63 3.54 14.16
CA TRP A 209 4.19 3.56 12.81
C TRP A 209 5.57 2.90 12.76
N LYS A 210 6.49 3.26 13.66
CA LYS A 210 7.84 2.67 13.72
C LYS A 210 7.82 1.14 13.92
N LYS A 211 6.94 0.64 14.79
CA LYS A 211 6.78 -0.80 15.08
C LYS A 211 6.36 -1.62 13.84
N LEU A 212 5.73 -1.01 12.83
CA LEU A 212 5.40 -1.68 11.57
C LEU A 212 6.63 -1.98 10.70
N PHE A 213 7.71 -1.20 10.85
CA PHE A 213 8.95 -1.36 10.09
C PHE A 213 9.98 -2.18 10.84
N ILE A 214 10.32 -1.72 12.05
CA ILE A 214 11.48 -2.17 12.80
C ILE A 214 11.04 -3.23 13.80
N ASP A 215 11.60 -4.44 13.66
CA ASP A 215 11.44 -5.50 14.65
C ASP A 215 12.50 -5.33 15.75
N GLU A 216 12.11 -4.76 16.88
CA GLU A 216 12.98 -4.69 18.06
C GLU A 216 12.95 -6.03 18.81
N GLN A 217 13.65 -7.04 18.26
CA GLN A 217 13.93 -8.38 18.82
C GLN A 217 12.74 -9.21 19.39
N PHE A 218 11.56 -8.64 19.58
CA PHE A 218 10.43 -9.22 20.32
C PHE A 218 9.07 -8.67 19.87
N SER A 219 9.01 -7.65 19.02
CA SER A 219 7.75 -7.14 18.49
C SER A 219 7.38 -7.91 17.23
N ASN A 220 6.59 -8.98 17.36
CA ASN A 220 5.96 -9.72 16.26
C ASN A 220 4.92 -8.86 15.48
N ILE A 221 5.21 -7.58 15.29
CA ILE A 221 4.35 -6.54 14.68
C ILE A 221 4.97 -6.06 13.36
N SER A 222 6.30 -6.13 13.21
CA SER A 222 6.95 -5.74 11.95
C SER A 222 6.33 -6.47 10.77
N LEU A 223 5.91 -5.73 9.75
CA LEU A 223 5.22 -6.32 8.60
C LEU A 223 6.11 -7.27 7.80
N ARG A 224 7.43 -7.09 7.88
CA ARG A 224 8.39 -8.01 7.26
C ARG A 224 8.47 -9.35 7.99
N TYR A 225 8.15 -9.38 9.29
CA TYR A 225 7.99 -10.63 10.04
C TYR A 225 6.94 -11.55 9.41
N TYR A 226 5.91 -10.97 8.78
CA TYR A 226 4.81 -11.67 8.11
C TYR A 226 5.00 -11.82 6.59
N GLY A 227 6.05 -11.22 6.05
CA GLY A 227 6.44 -11.35 4.65
C GLY A 227 5.81 -10.33 3.72
N TYR A 228 5.30 -9.21 4.25
CA TYR A 228 4.83 -8.12 3.41
C TYR A 228 6.00 -7.38 2.75
N THR A 229 5.78 -6.98 1.51
CA THR A 229 6.70 -6.14 0.72
C THR A 229 6.28 -4.67 0.74
N HIS A 230 4.99 -4.42 0.90
CA HIS A 230 4.40 -3.09 0.89
C HIS A 230 3.32 -3.01 1.94
N PHE A 231 3.02 -1.80 2.40
CA PHE A 231 1.79 -1.55 3.12
C PHE A 231 1.23 -0.18 2.83
N PHE A 232 -0.09 -0.07 2.79
CA PHE A 232 -0.79 1.20 2.76
C PHE A 232 -1.33 1.49 4.15
N LEU A 233 -0.85 2.57 4.77
CA LEU A 233 -1.41 3.07 6.01
C LEU A 233 -2.66 3.87 5.68
N MET A 234 -3.77 3.56 6.35
CA MET A 234 -5.07 4.15 6.10
C MET A 234 -5.70 4.52 7.44
N GLU A 235 -5.58 5.78 7.84
CA GLU A 235 -6.16 6.29 9.09
C GLU A 235 -7.69 6.13 9.10
N PRO A 236 -8.34 6.06 10.28
CA PRO A 236 -9.77 5.70 10.39
C PRO A 236 -10.74 6.72 9.82
N ASP A 237 -10.29 7.96 9.60
CA ASP A 237 -11.04 9.05 8.99
C ASP A 237 -10.71 9.25 7.50
N THR A 238 -10.00 8.32 6.90
CA THR A 238 -9.90 8.18 5.43
C THR A 238 -11.10 7.43 4.90
N ARG A 239 -11.67 7.90 3.79
CA ARG A 239 -12.82 7.24 3.15
C ARG A 239 -12.61 7.06 1.66
N PRO A 240 -13.08 5.95 1.08
CA PRO A 240 -13.16 5.83 -0.36
C PRO A 240 -14.24 6.76 -0.91
N ILE A 241 -13.97 7.27 -2.11
CA ILE A 241 -14.91 8.06 -2.92
C ILE A 241 -15.17 7.42 -4.29
N ARG A 242 -14.49 6.29 -4.56
CA ARG A 242 -14.67 5.47 -5.76
C ARG A 242 -14.52 4.00 -5.41
N SER A 243 -15.25 3.16 -6.13
CA SER A 243 -15.00 1.71 -6.13
C SER A 243 -13.61 1.41 -6.66
N TYR A 244 -13.11 0.22 -6.31
CA TYR A 244 -11.83 -0.33 -6.74
C TYR A 244 -10.62 0.47 -6.21
N TRP A 245 -10.75 1.06 -5.03
CA TRP A 245 -9.68 1.83 -4.41
C TRP A 245 -8.47 0.96 -3.99
N VAL A 246 -8.66 -0.33 -3.67
CA VAL A 246 -7.55 -1.27 -3.45
C VAL A 246 -6.84 -1.57 -4.75
N ASP A 247 -7.57 -1.75 -5.85
CA ASP A 247 -6.95 -1.88 -7.18
C ASP A 247 -6.13 -0.62 -7.51
N ALA A 248 -6.65 0.58 -7.22
CA ALA A 248 -5.90 1.83 -7.45
C ALA A 248 -4.60 1.91 -6.62
N ILE A 249 -4.58 1.39 -5.39
CA ILE A 249 -3.34 1.25 -4.60
C ILE A 249 -2.38 0.26 -5.27
N VAL A 250 -2.88 -0.89 -5.72
CA VAL A 250 -2.08 -1.89 -6.44
C VAL A 250 -1.47 -1.28 -7.70
N GLU A 251 -2.22 -0.47 -8.45
CA GLU A 251 -1.72 0.25 -9.63
C GLU A 251 -0.53 1.17 -9.29
N GLN A 252 -0.47 1.77 -8.09
CA GLN A 252 0.71 2.53 -7.66
C GLN A 252 1.96 1.66 -7.46
N ILE A 253 1.77 0.38 -7.10
CA ILE A 253 2.86 -0.59 -6.90
C ILE A 253 3.36 -1.11 -8.24
N ILE A 254 2.45 -1.53 -9.12
CA ILE A 254 2.81 -2.14 -10.41
C ILE A 254 3.21 -1.08 -11.46
N ASN A 255 2.66 0.14 -11.35
CA ASN A 255 2.92 1.27 -12.24
C ASN A 255 2.71 0.90 -13.72
N GLY A 256 1.54 0.36 -14.04
CA GLY A 256 1.15 -0.05 -15.40
C GLY A 256 1.80 -1.35 -15.92
N ARG A 257 2.60 -2.04 -15.09
CA ARG A 257 3.18 -3.36 -15.42
C ARG A 257 2.22 -4.48 -15.03
N ASP A 258 2.44 -5.66 -15.61
CA ASP A 258 1.65 -6.82 -15.23
C ASP A 258 1.93 -7.24 -13.78
N ARG A 259 0.88 -7.72 -13.10
CA ARG A 259 0.89 -8.11 -11.68
C ARG A 259 1.86 -9.25 -11.39
N GLU A 260 2.15 -10.09 -12.38
CA GLU A 260 3.09 -11.22 -12.26
C GLU A 260 4.54 -10.81 -12.55
N SER A 261 4.76 -9.61 -13.08
CA SER A 261 6.06 -9.10 -13.54
C SER A 261 6.58 -7.94 -12.68
N TYR A 262 6.33 -7.99 -11.37
CA TYR A 262 6.81 -6.95 -10.44
C TYR A 262 8.33 -6.81 -10.56
N ILE A 263 8.78 -5.59 -10.87
CA ILE A 263 10.18 -5.16 -10.82
C ILE A 263 10.18 -3.96 -9.89
N ALA A 264 11.10 -3.92 -8.91
CA ALA A 264 11.28 -2.86 -7.91
C ALA A 264 10.56 -1.55 -8.20
N THR A 265 9.87 -1.05 -7.19
CA THR A 265 9.54 0.35 -7.11
C THR A 265 10.79 1.17 -6.81
N GLN A 266 10.93 2.30 -7.50
CA GLN A 266 12.04 3.26 -7.27
C GLN A 266 11.73 4.22 -6.11
N TRP A 267 10.70 3.94 -5.32
CA TRP A 267 10.21 4.78 -4.24
C TRP A 267 10.20 4.03 -2.91
N TRP A 268 10.18 4.78 -1.82
CA TRP A 268 10.02 4.29 -0.45
C TRP A 268 8.64 4.64 0.11
N MET A 269 8.12 5.80 -0.28
CA MET A 269 6.82 6.30 0.15
C MET A 269 6.11 6.99 -1.01
N ILE A 270 4.81 6.70 -1.16
CA ILE A 270 3.87 7.45 -1.99
C ILE A 270 2.73 7.92 -1.10
N GLY A 271 2.40 9.20 -1.09
CA GLY A 271 1.16 9.65 -0.47
C GLY A 271 0.64 10.96 -1.04
N SER A 272 -0.27 11.62 -0.32
CA SER A 272 -0.88 12.88 -0.76
C SER A 272 0.02 14.07 -0.46
N ILE A 273 0.04 15.05 -1.36
CA ILE A 273 0.46 16.42 -1.03
C ILE A 273 -0.75 17.23 -0.55
N TYR A 274 -0.51 18.22 0.32
CA TYR A 274 -1.54 19.18 0.68
C TYR A 274 -1.96 20.03 -0.53
N ARG A 275 -3.27 20.13 -0.78
CA ARG A 275 -3.88 20.92 -1.87
C ARG A 275 -4.78 22.06 -1.40
N GLY A 276 -4.66 22.46 -0.14
CA GLY A 276 -5.47 23.53 0.43
C GLY A 276 -4.98 24.93 0.10
N PHE A 277 -5.68 25.92 0.65
CA PHE A 277 -5.46 27.35 0.39
C PHE A 277 -4.38 28.01 1.27
N GLU A 278 -3.79 27.29 2.24
CA GLU A 278 -2.74 27.86 3.09
C GLU A 278 -1.43 28.08 2.29
N SER A 279 -0.57 28.97 2.80
CA SER A 279 0.72 29.27 2.17
C SER A 279 1.71 28.11 2.29
N ILE A 280 2.39 27.78 1.18
CA ILE A 280 3.37 26.67 1.12
C ILE A 280 4.49 26.89 2.14
N GLY A 281 4.65 25.92 3.04
CA GLY A 281 5.69 25.87 4.08
C GLY A 281 6.13 24.44 4.39
N GLN A 282 6.96 24.25 5.42
CA GLN A 282 7.49 22.92 5.77
C GLN A 282 6.40 21.88 6.04
N ARG A 283 5.23 22.29 6.53
CA ARG A 283 4.08 21.42 6.76
C ARG A 283 3.51 20.77 5.49
N PHE A 284 3.85 21.30 4.30
CA PHE A 284 3.39 20.78 3.01
C PHE A 284 4.21 19.57 2.56
N LEU A 285 5.37 19.35 3.20
CA LEU A 285 6.16 18.14 3.05
C LEU A 285 5.58 16.98 3.88
N HIS A 286 4.55 17.22 4.70
CA HIS A 286 3.89 16.15 5.44
C HIS A 286 3.16 15.25 4.45
N ILE A 287 3.77 14.11 4.12
CA ILE A 287 3.07 12.98 3.51
C ILE A 287 2.24 12.39 4.64
N ASN A 288 1.06 12.98 4.81
CA ASN A 288 -0.05 12.56 5.67
C ASN A 288 -0.02 11.06 5.97
N GLY A 289 -0.47 10.63 7.15
CA GLY A 289 -0.46 9.22 7.58
C GLY A 289 -1.29 8.24 6.76
N ASN A 290 -1.75 8.69 5.60
CA ASN A 290 -2.43 7.92 4.58
C ASN A 290 -1.52 7.75 3.35
N ALA A 291 -0.57 6.83 3.45
CA ALA A 291 0.49 6.66 2.47
C ALA A 291 0.82 5.18 2.23
N LEU A 292 1.32 4.91 1.03
CA LEU A 292 1.83 3.62 0.60
C LEU A 292 3.35 3.58 0.84
N TYR A 293 3.80 2.54 1.51
CA TYR A 293 5.19 2.35 1.89
C TYR A 293 5.76 1.07 1.29
N HIS A 294 7.02 1.12 0.87
CA HIS A 294 7.78 -0.02 0.39
C HIS A 294 8.73 -0.50 1.48
N LEU A 295 8.54 -1.74 1.95
CA LEU A 295 9.32 -2.38 3.00
C LEU A 295 10.66 -2.92 2.46
N SER A 296 11.38 -2.09 1.73
CA SER A 296 12.72 -2.38 1.25
C SER A 296 13.73 -2.32 2.40
N SER A 297 14.80 -3.10 2.28
CA SER A 297 15.93 -3.04 3.23
C SER A 297 16.57 -1.66 3.22
N SER A 298 16.62 -1.01 2.04
CA SER A 298 17.16 0.35 1.88
C SER A 298 16.35 1.38 2.66
N PHE A 299 15.01 1.29 2.64
CA PHE A 299 14.17 2.22 3.39
C PHE A 299 14.30 2.01 4.90
N ILE A 300 14.24 0.75 5.36
CA ILE A 300 14.34 0.45 6.80
C ILE A 300 15.68 0.91 7.35
N GLN A 301 16.76 0.72 6.60
CA GLN A 301 18.06 1.20 7.02
C GLN A 301 18.14 2.74 7.06
N PHE A 302 17.50 3.43 6.10
CA PHE A 302 17.32 4.88 6.18
C PHE A 302 16.55 5.28 7.46
N LEU A 303 15.48 4.58 7.81
CA LEU A 303 14.73 4.82 9.04
C LEU A 303 15.58 4.62 10.30
N GLU A 304 16.48 3.64 10.31
CA GLU A 304 17.45 3.44 11.39
C GLU A 304 18.42 4.63 11.51
N CYS A 305 18.89 5.19 10.40
CA CYS A 305 19.71 6.41 10.41
C CYS A 305 18.94 7.60 10.99
N VAL A 306 17.69 7.81 10.58
CA VAL A 306 16.85 8.88 11.12
C VAL A 306 16.60 8.65 12.62
N ARG A 307 16.30 7.41 13.02
CA ARG A 307 16.07 7.05 14.43
C ARG A 307 17.28 7.39 15.29
N TYR A 308 18.48 7.05 14.84
CA TYR A 308 19.73 7.34 15.55
C TYR A 308 19.92 8.85 15.77
N GLU A 309 19.71 9.66 14.72
CA GLU A 309 19.87 11.12 14.76
C GLU A 309 18.87 11.78 15.74
N TYR A 310 17.61 11.34 15.71
CA TYR A 310 16.53 11.97 16.49
C TYR A 310 16.35 11.41 17.90
N ARG A 311 17.00 10.28 18.25
CA ARG A 311 16.99 9.69 19.60
C ARG A 311 17.51 10.63 20.68
N PHE A 312 18.44 11.52 20.32
CA PHE A 312 19.13 12.39 21.28
C PHE A 312 18.61 13.84 21.30
N ASN A 313 17.77 14.24 20.33
CA ASN A 313 17.57 15.67 20.04
C ASN A 313 16.11 16.19 19.97
N SER A 314 15.06 15.37 20.17
CA SER A 314 13.69 15.84 19.89
C SER A 314 12.74 15.83 21.11
N LYS A 315 12.59 17.00 21.75
CA LYS A 315 11.50 17.27 22.72
C LYS A 315 10.14 17.54 22.06
N LYS A 316 10.05 17.55 20.73
CA LYS A 316 8.79 17.76 19.97
C LYS A 316 8.85 16.98 18.65
N SER A 317 8.18 15.84 18.57
CA SER A 317 7.91 15.21 17.27
C SER A 317 6.82 16.01 16.57
N VAL A 318 7.04 16.35 15.31
CA VAL A 318 6.11 17.14 14.47
C VAL A 318 5.30 16.26 13.51
N GLY A 319 5.46 14.93 13.59
CA GLY A 319 4.92 13.93 12.66
C GLY A 319 6.05 13.02 12.17
N TYR A 320 5.81 11.72 12.10
CA TYR A 320 6.88 10.74 11.83
C TYR A 320 7.46 10.85 10.42
N ASP A 321 6.64 11.16 9.43
CA ASP A 321 7.00 11.39 8.03
C ASP A 321 7.66 12.77 7.84
N LEU A 322 7.18 13.81 8.53
CA LEU A 322 7.80 15.14 8.52
C LEU A 322 9.22 15.09 9.12
N ASP A 323 9.43 14.29 10.16
CA ASP A 323 10.76 14.03 10.72
C ASP A 323 11.73 13.46 9.65
N LEU A 324 11.24 12.64 8.71
CA LEU A 324 12.05 12.11 7.59
C LEU A 324 12.46 13.24 6.62
N PHE A 325 11.55 14.14 6.26
CA PHE A 325 11.85 15.26 5.38
C PHE A 325 12.82 16.25 6.02
N LEU A 326 12.60 16.57 7.30
CA LEU A 326 13.50 17.44 8.06
C LEU A 326 14.91 16.83 8.16
N TYR A 327 15.01 15.51 8.30
CA TYR A 327 16.30 14.81 8.25
C TYR A 327 17.01 15.05 6.92
N LEU A 328 16.31 14.88 5.79
CA LEU A 328 16.89 15.06 4.46
C LEU A 328 17.30 16.52 4.19
N LEU A 329 16.49 17.49 4.63
CA LEU A 329 16.82 18.92 4.50
C LEU A 329 18.06 19.30 5.30
N LYS A 330 18.22 18.76 6.52
CA LYS A 330 19.42 18.98 7.34
C LYS A 330 20.65 18.26 6.77
N ASN A 331 20.46 17.12 6.12
CA ASN A 331 21.53 16.30 5.55
C ASN A 331 21.54 16.38 4.03
N ILE A 332 21.98 17.51 3.47
CA ILE A 332 21.88 17.82 2.03
C ILE A 332 22.38 16.69 1.12
N ASN A 333 23.48 16.01 1.47
CA ASN A 333 23.98 14.88 0.67
C ASN A 333 22.99 13.71 0.66
N LYS A 334 22.40 13.36 1.81
CA LYS A 334 21.32 12.36 1.91
C LYS A 334 20.07 12.83 1.17
N GLY A 335 19.73 14.12 1.27
CA GLY A 335 18.66 14.75 0.49
C GLY A 335 18.83 14.53 -1.00
N LYS A 336 20.00 14.90 -1.57
CA LYS A 336 20.32 14.67 -2.98
C LYS A 336 20.19 13.20 -3.39
N THR A 337 20.61 12.27 -2.52
CA THR A 337 20.53 10.84 -2.79
C THR A 337 19.11 10.28 -2.70
N PHE A 338 18.29 10.73 -1.74
CA PHE A 338 17.06 10.00 -1.38
C PHE A 338 15.77 10.79 -1.54
N TRP A 339 15.81 12.09 -1.82
CA TRP A 339 14.59 12.90 -1.97
C TRP A 339 13.62 12.32 -3.00
N HIS A 340 14.15 11.81 -4.12
CA HIS A 340 13.35 11.20 -5.18
C HIS A 340 12.63 9.90 -4.77
N LYS A 341 12.97 9.31 -3.61
CA LYS A 341 12.29 8.13 -3.06
C LYS A 341 10.94 8.48 -2.39
N PHE A 342 10.68 9.76 -2.17
CA PHE A 342 9.44 10.29 -1.60
C PHE A 342 8.61 10.86 -2.74
N GLN A 343 7.49 10.21 -3.05
CA GLN A 343 6.64 10.56 -4.17
C GLN A 343 5.27 11.02 -3.68
N PHE A 344 4.68 11.90 -4.47
CA PHE A 344 3.31 12.35 -4.27
C PHE A 344 2.44 11.72 -5.35
N SER A 345 1.21 11.35 -5.00
CA SER A 345 0.26 10.81 -5.96
C SER A 345 -1.15 11.27 -5.65
N ASP A 346 -1.95 11.38 -6.71
CA ASP A 346 -3.30 11.90 -6.66
C ASP A 346 -4.33 10.84 -6.29
N PHE A 347 -3.93 9.57 -6.13
CA PHE A 347 -4.84 8.50 -5.72
C PHE A 347 -5.48 8.75 -4.35
N ILE A 348 -4.82 9.55 -3.52
CA ILE A 348 -5.31 10.00 -2.23
C ILE A 348 -5.12 11.51 -2.07
N GLN A 349 -6.13 12.18 -1.49
CA GLN A 349 -6.09 13.61 -1.19
C GLN A 349 -6.29 13.88 0.31
N ASN A 350 -5.51 14.82 0.85
CA ASN A 350 -5.64 15.26 2.23
C ASN A 350 -6.53 16.50 2.35
N CYS A 351 -7.72 16.36 2.94
CA CYS A 351 -8.70 17.42 3.12
C CYS A 351 -8.90 17.85 4.59
N TRP A 352 -8.05 17.40 5.54
CA TRP A 352 -8.28 17.54 6.98
C TRP A 352 -8.41 19.00 7.48
N HIS A 353 -7.49 19.89 7.08
CA HIS A 353 -7.47 21.29 7.57
C HIS A 353 -8.14 22.28 6.61
N SER A 354 -7.84 22.18 5.33
CA SER A 354 -8.28 23.14 4.31
C SER A 354 -9.73 23.01 3.89
N GLY A 355 -10.34 21.84 4.08
CA GLY A 355 -11.61 21.51 3.46
C GLY A 355 -11.44 21.38 1.95
N CYS A 356 -11.81 20.23 1.40
CA CYS A 356 -12.13 20.15 -0.01
C CYS A 356 -13.52 20.77 -0.12
N ASN A 357 -13.57 22.11 -0.24
CA ASN A 357 -14.77 22.95 -0.10
C ASN A 357 -15.75 22.82 -1.27
N GLU A 358 -15.44 21.95 -2.22
CA GLU A 358 -16.27 21.60 -3.36
C GLU A 358 -17.39 20.65 -2.95
N THR A 359 -18.45 20.62 -3.76
CA THR A 359 -19.42 19.53 -3.67
C THR A 359 -18.72 18.20 -3.98
N ASN A 360 -19.22 17.06 -3.46
CA ASN A 360 -18.64 15.75 -3.82
C ASN A 360 -18.56 15.56 -5.36
N GLU A 361 -19.51 16.11 -6.12
CA GLU A 361 -19.58 15.97 -7.57
C GLU A 361 -18.47 16.76 -8.27
N GLU A 362 -18.29 18.03 -7.92
CA GLU A 362 -17.22 18.89 -8.44
C GLU A 362 -15.84 18.34 -8.08
N PHE A 363 -15.65 17.94 -6.82
CA PHE A 363 -14.40 17.31 -6.39
C PHE A 363 -14.08 16.04 -7.17
N LEU A 364 -15.07 15.18 -7.41
CA LEU A 364 -14.90 13.97 -8.20
C LEU A 364 -14.65 14.27 -9.68
N TYR A 365 -15.16 15.37 -10.21
CA TYR A 365 -14.91 15.80 -11.58
C TYR A 365 -13.48 16.31 -11.74
N ASP A 366 -13.02 17.18 -10.83
CA ASP A 366 -11.69 17.80 -10.88
C ASP A 366 -10.56 16.86 -10.46
N ASN A 367 -10.89 15.80 -9.70
CA ASN A 367 -9.93 14.81 -9.23
C ASN A 367 -10.30 13.40 -9.72
N PRO A 368 -10.20 13.14 -11.05
CA PRO A 368 -10.61 11.86 -11.64
C PRO A 368 -9.76 10.69 -11.14
N ASN A 369 -8.51 10.95 -10.77
CA ASN A 369 -7.56 9.95 -10.30
C ASN A 369 -7.60 9.72 -8.79
N THR A 370 -8.44 10.44 -8.03
CA THR A 370 -8.54 10.28 -6.58
C THR A 370 -9.57 9.22 -6.20
N TYR A 371 -9.14 8.26 -5.40
CA TYR A 371 -9.96 7.15 -4.89
C TYR A 371 -10.22 7.25 -3.40
N LEU A 372 -9.30 7.87 -2.67
CA LEU A 372 -9.35 8.03 -1.22
C LEU A 372 -9.27 9.49 -0.83
N ILE A 373 -9.99 9.87 0.21
CA ILE A 373 -9.90 11.19 0.81
C ILE A 373 -9.70 11.04 2.31
N HIS A 374 -8.72 11.75 2.84
CA HIS A 374 -8.51 11.91 4.27
C HIS A 374 -9.24 13.15 4.81
N GLY A 375 -10.01 12.97 5.88
CA GLY A 375 -10.66 14.04 6.63
C GLY A 375 -12.18 14.09 6.48
N ASN A 376 -12.83 14.68 7.49
CA ASN A 376 -14.28 14.54 7.73
C ASN A 376 -15.17 15.60 7.03
N LYS A 377 -14.61 16.52 6.23
CA LYS A 377 -15.32 17.76 5.86
C LYS A 377 -16.21 17.69 4.62
N ILE A 378 -16.09 16.67 3.78
CA ILE A 378 -16.90 16.65 2.57
C ILE A 378 -18.30 16.17 2.94
N GLN A 379 -19.25 17.10 2.95
CA GLN A 379 -20.65 16.83 3.23
C GLN A 379 -21.18 15.84 2.18
N GLN A 380 -21.40 14.60 2.59
CA GLN A 380 -22.25 13.72 1.81
C GLN A 380 -23.63 14.37 1.79
N LYS A 381 -24.08 14.82 0.61
CA LYS A 381 -25.52 15.05 0.39
C LYS A 381 -26.16 13.74 0.81
N SER A 382 -26.88 13.75 1.93
CA SER A 382 -27.48 12.52 2.46
C SER A 382 -28.25 11.86 1.32
N SER A 383 -28.01 10.58 1.06
CA SER A 383 -28.72 9.80 0.04
C SER A 383 -30.25 9.92 0.15
N LYS A 384 -30.76 10.36 1.30
CA LYS A 384 -32.15 10.80 1.50
C LYS A 384 -32.64 11.85 0.50
N SER A 385 -31.79 12.71 -0.09
CA SER A 385 -32.24 13.65 -1.13
C SER A 385 -32.39 12.98 -2.50
N LEU A 386 -31.58 11.95 -2.79
CA LEU A 386 -31.62 11.22 -4.05
C LEU A 386 -32.83 10.26 -4.08
N PHE A 387 -33.13 9.61 -2.97
CA PHE A 387 -34.38 8.82 -2.82
C PHE A 387 -35.63 9.70 -2.84
N LYS A 388 -35.60 10.90 -2.22
CA LYS A 388 -36.72 11.86 -2.35
C LYS A 388 -37.01 12.25 -3.80
N ASN A 389 -35.97 12.37 -4.64
CA ASN A 389 -36.16 12.68 -6.06
C ASN A 389 -36.73 11.48 -6.83
N PHE A 390 -36.32 10.26 -6.51
CA PHE A 390 -36.91 9.05 -7.11
C PHE A 390 -38.38 8.88 -6.72
N ASP A 391 -38.71 9.09 -5.43
CA ASP A 391 -40.09 9.06 -4.95
C ASP A 391 -40.92 10.17 -5.60
N MET A 392 -40.37 11.37 -5.77
CA MET A 392 -41.03 12.47 -6.49
C MET A 392 -41.25 12.15 -7.97
N ILE A 393 -40.29 11.53 -8.65
CA ILE A 393 -40.44 11.11 -10.06
C ILE A 393 -41.52 10.02 -10.17
N ILE A 394 -41.52 9.04 -9.26
CA ILE A 394 -42.55 7.99 -9.22
C ILE A 394 -43.93 8.59 -8.94
N ILE A 395 -44.05 9.52 -7.98
CA ILE A 395 -45.30 10.25 -7.69
C ILE A 395 -45.74 11.03 -8.93
N LEU A 396 -44.83 11.73 -9.62
CA LEU A 396 -45.15 12.49 -10.82
C LEU A 396 -45.66 11.59 -11.95
N ILE A 397 -45.02 10.43 -12.18
CA ILE A 397 -45.45 9.41 -13.15
C ILE A 397 -46.84 8.89 -12.77
N ILE A 398 -47.07 8.57 -11.50
CA ILE A 398 -48.39 8.12 -11.01
C ILE A 398 -49.44 9.21 -11.23
N CYS A 399 -49.16 10.48 -10.93
CA CYS A 399 -50.07 11.59 -11.15
C CYS A 399 -50.40 11.79 -12.64
N VAL A 400 -49.41 11.69 -13.53
CA VAL A 400 -49.61 11.80 -14.98
C VAL A 400 -50.47 10.63 -15.49
N LEU A 401 -50.18 9.40 -15.07
CA LEU A 401 -50.98 8.23 -15.42
C LEU A 401 -52.43 8.36 -14.90
N PHE A 402 -52.61 8.87 -13.68
CA PHE A 402 -53.92 9.10 -13.09
C PHE A 402 -54.70 10.18 -13.84
N LEU A 403 -54.04 11.28 -14.23
CA LEU A 403 -54.61 12.31 -15.11
C LEU A 403 -55.01 11.72 -16.46
N LEU A 404 -54.20 10.87 -17.09
CA LEU A 404 -54.55 10.23 -18.36
C LEU A 404 -55.74 9.27 -18.25
N VAL A 405 -55.92 8.62 -17.09
CA VAL A 405 -57.06 7.73 -16.82
C VAL A 405 -58.34 8.52 -16.52
N ILE A 406 -58.25 9.59 -15.72
CA ILE A 406 -59.40 10.45 -15.37
C ILE A 406 -59.82 11.32 -16.54
N VAL A 407 -58.86 11.81 -17.34
CA VAL A 407 -59.10 12.57 -18.56
C VAL A 407 -59.42 11.64 -19.74
N LYS A 408 -59.93 10.43 -19.47
CA LYS A 408 -60.68 9.69 -20.49
C LYS A 408 -61.80 10.58 -21.03
N PRO A 409 -61.96 10.62 -22.36
CA PRO A 409 -62.56 11.76 -23.02
C PRO A 409 -64.05 11.86 -22.71
N TYR A 410 -64.43 12.94 -22.02
CA TYR A 410 -65.75 13.59 -22.16
C TYR A 410 -65.99 14.14 -23.59
N LYS A 411 -65.26 13.63 -24.59
CA LYS A 411 -65.26 14.02 -25.99
C LYS A 411 -65.91 12.97 -26.92
N TYR A 412 -66.69 12.03 -26.39
CA TYR A 412 -67.45 11.07 -27.21
C TYR A 412 -68.97 11.31 -27.26
N VAL A 413 -69.47 12.44 -26.75
CA VAL A 413 -70.92 12.77 -26.82
C VAL A 413 -71.23 13.97 -27.74
N TYR A 414 -70.26 14.81 -28.11
CA TYR A 414 -70.55 16.03 -28.92
C TYR A 414 -70.11 16.00 -30.39
N TRP A 415 -69.54 14.89 -30.89
CA TRP A 415 -69.03 14.81 -32.27
C TRP A 415 -70.00 14.19 -33.28
N LYS A 416 -71.30 14.12 -32.97
CA LYS A 416 -72.34 13.64 -33.91
C LYS A 416 -73.22 14.72 -34.53
N SER A 417 -73.00 16.00 -34.23
CA SER A 417 -73.88 17.10 -34.72
C SER A 417 -73.18 18.22 -35.50
N PHE A 418 -71.90 18.10 -35.87
CA PHE A 418 -71.17 19.16 -36.57
C PHE A 418 -70.68 18.79 -37.99
N HIS A 419 -71.41 17.91 -38.67
CA HIS A 419 -71.27 17.69 -40.12
C HIS A 419 -72.58 18.01 -40.85
N LYS A 420 -72.92 19.31 -40.91
CA LYS A 420 -73.74 19.89 -41.98
C LYS A 420 -73.70 21.41 -41.91
N ARG A 421 -72.75 22.02 -42.60
CA ARG A 421 -72.93 23.16 -43.53
C ARG A 421 -71.62 23.94 -43.74
N ASN A 422 -71.39 24.24 -45.02
CA ASN A 422 -70.47 25.24 -45.60
C ASN A 422 -68.98 24.84 -45.52
N PHE A 423 -68.25 24.44 -46.56
CA PHE A 423 -68.24 24.76 -48.00
C PHE A 423 -68.24 26.25 -48.35
N LEU A 424 -67.21 26.64 -49.13
CA LEU A 424 -66.82 27.96 -49.65
C LEU A 424 -66.11 28.92 -48.68
N LEU A 425 -64.78 29.07 -48.80
CA LEU A 425 -64.13 30.04 -49.71
C LEU A 425 -62.57 30.04 -49.57
N ARG A 426 -61.90 29.91 -50.74
CA ARG A 426 -60.64 30.53 -51.22
C ARG A 426 -59.41 30.60 -50.27
N ILE A 427 -58.35 29.84 -50.48
CA ILE A 427 -57.19 30.11 -51.39
C ILE A 427 -56.82 31.60 -51.49
N ILE A 428 -55.66 31.98 -50.93
CA ILE A 428 -54.50 32.60 -51.61
C ILE A 428 -53.44 33.02 -50.55
N PHE A 429 -52.20 32.62 -50.82
CA PHE A 429 -50.89 32.82 -50.16
C PHE A 429 -50.60 32.10 -48.84
#